data_AF-A0A6J1WJR6-F1
#
_entry.id   AF-A0A6J1WJR6-F1
#
_cell.length_a   1.000
_cell.length_b   1.000
_cell.length_c   1.000
_cell.angle_alpha   90.00
_cell.angle_beta   90.00
_cell.angle_gamma   90.00
#
_symmetry.space_group_name_H-M   'P 1'
#
loop_
_entity.id
_entity.type
_entity.pdbx_description
1 polymer ?
#
loop_
_entity_poly.entity_id
_entity_poly.type
_entity_poly.pdbx_seq_one_letter_code
_entity_poly.pdbx_strand_id
1 'polypeptide(L)'
;MSFQYVSIYYGPCDSFNTLAHKPQKLKGLRDRLQKFGYRVDFVPVQFVNYCVLEMCGYEIFRCNIQNLSFNTPYYLDPVCQRAVQAVVDSTAKFWRARRYLWFCKLIEDQIFKRSEYLPKDYWHNETKSKQFTNCLDCVNCCGILTSRKKD
;
A
#
# COMPACT_ATOMS: atom_id res chain seq x y z
N MET A 1 0.64 0.12 12.99
CA MET A 1 -0.23 1.14 12.37
C MET A 1 -1.65 0.96 12.88
N SER A 2 -2.21 1.93 13.58
CA SER A 2 -3.60 1.87 14.06
C SER A 2 -4.57 2.36 12.97
N PHE A 3 -5.74 1.73 12.83
CA PHE A 3 -6.79 2.19 11.89
C PHE A 3 -7.45 3.53 12.28
N GLN A 4 -7.10 4.06 13.45
CA GLN A 4 -7.58 5.34 13.94
C GLN A 4 -6.61 6.49 13.62
N TYR A 5 -5.54 6.22 12.88
CA TYR A 5 -4.53 7.21 12.52
C TYR A 5 -4.73 7.67 11.07
N VAL A 6 -4.82 8.99 10.87
CA VAL A 6 -5.01 9.64 9.58
C VAL A 6 -3.90 10.65 9.36
N SER A 7 -3.11 10.48 8.30
CA SER A 7 -2.15 11.47 7.84
C SER A 7 -2.79 12.35 6.77
N ILE A 8 -2.74 13.66 6.95
CA ILE A 8 -3.26 14.62 5.98
C ILE A 8 -2.08 15.36 5.36
N TYR A 9 -1.82 15.07 4.10
CA TYR A 9 -0.84 15.76 3.29
C TYR A 9 -1.46 16.99 2.67
N TYR A 10 -0.85 18.16 2.87
CA TYR A 10 -1.41 19.40 2.38
C TYR A 10 -0.35 20.33 1.77
N GLY A 11 -0.72 20.86 0.61
CA GLY A 11 0.07 21.75 -0.22
C GLY A 11 -0.03 23.22 0.15
N PRO A 12 0.89 24.07 -0.34
CA PRO A 12 0.66 25.50 -0.36
C PRO A 12 -0.59 25.82 -1.20
N CYS A 13 -1.44 26.70 -0.68
CA CYS A 13 -2.66 27.14 -1.34
C CYS A 13 -2.38 28.40 -2.15
N ASP A 14 -2.65 28.39 -3.45
CA ASP A 14 -2.65 29.62 -4.24
C ASP A 14 -3.94 30.41 -3.96
N SER A 15 -3.87 31.34 -3.02
CA SER A 15 -5.02 32.14 -2.61
C SER A 15 -4.55 33.52 -2.18
N PHE A 16 -5.22 34.58 -2.65
CA PHE A 16 -4.84 35.97 -2.41
C PHE A 16 -3.38 36.28 -2.85
N ASN A 17 -2.96 35.79 -4.02
CA ASN A 17 -1.62 35.98 -4.60
C ASN A 17 -0.45 35.58 -3.66
N THR A 18 -0.71 34.69 -2.70
CA THR A 18 0.31 34.17 -1.77
C THR A 18 0.33 32.65 -1.84
N LEU A 19 1.50 32.09 -2.19
CA LEU A 19 1.77 30.66 -2.17
C LEU A 19 2.30 30.28 -0.79
N ALA A 20 1.38 29.98 0.14
CA ALA A 20 1.74 29.60 1.51
C ALA A 20 0.90 28.41 2.00
N HIS A 21 1.46 27.66 2.96
CA HIS A 21 0.74 26.63 3.68
C HIS A 21 -0.30 27.27 4.62
N LYS A 22 -1.58 26.94 4.42
CA LYS A 22 -2.70 27.51 5.19
C LYS A 22 -3.45 26.40 5.94
N PRO A 23 -2.97 25.96 7.12
CA PRO A 23 -3.62 24.90 7.89
C PRO A 23 -5.02 25.30 8.40
N GLN A 24 -5.37 26.59 8.39
CA GLN A 24 -6.68 27.09 8.83
C GLN A 24 -7.83 26.52 8.00
N LYS A 25 -7.60 26.16 6.74
CA LYS A 25 -8.60 25.49 5.88
C LYS A 25 -8.93 24.06 6.34
N LEU A 26 -8.00 23.41 7.03
CA LEU A 26 -8.15 22.01 7.46
C LEU A 26 -8.67 21.89 8.90
N LYS A 27 -8.91 23.02 9.58
CA LYS A 27 -9.37 23.05 10.97
C LYS A 27 -10.70 22.31 11.15
N GLY A 28 -11.71 22.60 10.33
CA GLY A 28 -13.02 21.95 10.42
C GLY A 28 -12.96 20.43 10.23
N LEU A 29 -12.04 19.97 9.37
CA LEU A 29 -11.82 18.54 9.13
C LEU A 29 -11.13 17.87 10.33
N ARG A 30 -10.07 18.48 10.87
CA ARG A 30 -9.40 18.00 12.08
C ARG A 30 -10.36 17.92 13.27
N ASP A 31 -11.11 18.98 13.53
CA ASP A 31 -12.04 19.04 14.66
C ASP A 31 -13.08 17.93 14.59
N ARG A 32 -13.60 17.63 13.39
CA ARG A 32 -14.58 16.56 13.21
C ARG A 32 -13.98 15.17 13.36
N LEU A 33 -12.81 14.92 12.79
CA LEU A 33 -12.12 13.63 12.90
C LEU A 33 -11.68 13.34 14.34
N GLN A 34 -11.19 14.35 15.07
CA GLN A 34 -10.83 14.21 16.48
C GLN A 34 -12.06 13.90 17.36
N LYS A 35 -13.22 14.50 17.07
CA LYS A 35 -14.49 14.17 17.75
C LYS A 35 -14.92 12.72 17.54
N PHE A 36 -14.57 12.11 16.41
CA PHE A 36 -14.79 10.69 16.16
C PHE A 36 -13.74 9.77 16.80
N GLY A 37 -12.70 10.33 17.44
CA GLY A 37 -11.62 9.58 18.08
C GLY A 37 -10.44 9.24 17.17
N TYR A 38 -10.36 9.81 15.97
CA TYR A 38 -9.19 9.65 15.11
C TYR A 38 -8.04 10.54 15.57
N ARG A 39 -6.81 10.02 15.49
CA ARG A 39 -5.57 10.79 15.60
C ARG A 39 -5.22 11.33 14.21
N VAL A 40 -5.04 12.64 14.13
CA VAL A 40 -4.88 13.36 12.85
C VAL A 40 -3.58 14.15 12.88
N ASP A 41 -2.71 13.83 11.94
CA ASP A 41 -1.42 14.50 11.76
C ASP A 41 -1.38 15.24 10.42
N PHE A 42 -0.79 16.43 10.44
CA PHE A 42 -0.68 17.30 9.27
C PHE A 42 0.75 17.27 8.74
N VAL A 43 0.92 16.83 7.50
CA VAL A 43 2.21 16.77 6.81
C VAL A 43 2.23 17.79 5.68
N PRO A 44 3.02 18.86 5.76
CA PRO A 44 3.12 19.83 4.68
C PRO A 44 3.90 19.22 3.49
N VAL A 45 3.42 19.45 2.27
CA VAL A 45 4.05 18.97 1.03
C VAL A 45 4.17 20.12 0.03
N GLN A 46 5.21 20.14 -0.81
CA GLN A 46 5.47 21.26 -1.72
C GLN A 46 4.55 21.32 -2.97
N PHE A 47 3.62 20.37 -3.13
CA PHE A 47 2.70 20.36 -4.28
C PHE A 47 1.60 21.41 -4.12
N VAL A 48 1.52 22.34 -5.08
CA VAL A 48 0.53 23.42 -5.06
C VAL A 48 -0.89 22.86 -5.13
N ASN A 49 -1.77 23.43 -4.30
CA ASN A 49 -3.20 23.13 -4.27
C ASN A 49 -3.55 21.66 -3.99
N TYR A 50 -2.63 20.91 -3.39
CA TYR A 50 -2.79 19.48 -3.14
C TYR A 50 -3.33 19.22 -1.72
N CYS A 51 -4.26 18.28 -1.58
CA CYS A 51 -4.70 17.77 -0.28
C CYS A 51 -5.07 16.30 -0.42
N VAL A 52 -4.39 15.43 0.35
CA VAL A 52 -4.64 13.99 0.39
C VAL A 52 -4.73 13.49 1.81
N LEU A 53 -5.72 12.64 2.05
CA LEU A 53 -5.88 11.90 3.29
C LEU A 53 -5.39 10.47 3.08
N GLU A 54 -4.48 10.04 3.94
CA GLU A 54 -3.93 8.69 3.95
C GLU A 54 -4.28 8.00 5.28
N MET A 55 -4.68 6.73 5.20
CA MET A 55 -4.74 5.85 6.35
C MET A 55 -4.07 4.53 6.02
N CYS A 56 -3.20 4.08 6.94
CA CYS A 56 -2.50 2.80 6.83
C CYS A 56 -1.74 2.59 5.51
N GLY A 57 -1.14 3.64 4.93
CA GLY A 57 -0.41 3.55 3.66
C GLY A 57 -1.28 3.74 2.41
N TYR A 58 -2.60 3.91 2.56
CA TYR A 58 -3.52 4.03 1.43
C TYR A 58 -4.15 5.42 1.36
N GLU A 59 -4.14 5.98 0.15
CA GLU A 59 -4.87 7.20 -0.19
C GLU A 59 -6.38 6.94 -0.19
N ILE A 60 -7.11 7.64 0.68
CA ILE A 60 -8.56 7.49 0.82
C ILE A 60 -9.31 8.58 0.08
N PHE A 61 -8.78 9.79 0.15
CA PHE A 61 -9.45 10.95 -0.39
C PHE A 61 -8.43 11.95 -0.92
N ARG A 62 -8.72 12.49 -2.09
CA ARG A 62 -7.95 13.53 -2.76
C ARG A 62 -8.86 14.68 -3.10
N CYS A 63 -8.39 15.89 -2.81
CA CYS A 63 -9.07 17.09 -3.24
C CYS A 63 -8.08 18.22 -3.53
N ASN A 64 -8.56 19.23 -4.27
CA ASN A 64 -7.89 20.51 -4.35
C ASN A 64 -8.19 21.29 -3.06
N ILE A 65 -7.16 21.77 -2.38
CA ILE A 65 -7.28 22.53 -1.12
C ILE A 65 -8.02 23.87 -1.29
N GLN A 66 -8.13 24.40 -2.50
CA GLN A 66 -8.93 25.59 -2.79
C GLN A 66 -10.42 25.33 -2.58
N ASN A 67 -10.88 24.10 -2.80
CA ASN A 67 -12.28 23.70 -2.64
C ASN A 67 -12.71 23.62 -1.17
N LEU A 68 -11.75 23.55 -0.24
CA LEU A 68 -12.02 23.61 1.18
C LEU A 68 -12.26 25.06 1.61
N SER A 69 -13.35 25.24 2.35
CA SER A 69 -13.77 26.55 2.83
C SER A 69 -12.90 27.00 4.01
N PHE A 70 -12.58 28.29 4.04
CA PHE A 70 -11.65 28.84 5.04
C PHE A 70 -12.34 29.02 6.40
N ASN A 71 -11.80 28.38 7.44
CA ASN A 71 -12.28 28.50 8.82
C ASN A 71 -13.79 28.21 9.00
N THR A 72 -14.36 27.39 8.13
CA THR A 72 -15.76 26.97 8.22
C THR A 72 -15.90 25.67 8.99
N PRO A 73 -16.98 25.50 9.76
CA PRO A 73 -17.27 24.24 10.41
C PRO A 73 -17.68 23.17 9.39
N TYR A 74 -17.47 21.91 9.77
CA TYR A 74 -17.76 20.72 8.97
C TYR A 74 -19.13 20.71 8.29
N TYR A 75 -20.19 21.15 8.97
CA TYR A 75 -21.57 21.06 8.46
C TYR A 75 -21.86 22.06 7.33
N LEU A 76 -21.02 23.08 7.11
CA LEU A 76 -21.17 24.05 6.03
C LEU A 76 -20.30 23.75 4.82
N ASP A 77 -19.29 22.88 4.95
CA ASP A 77 -18.38 22.55 3.87
C ASP A 77 -18.68 21.14 3.29
N PRO A 78 -19.24 21.05 2.07
CA PRO A 78 -19.58 19.77 1.45
C PRO A 78 -18.35 18.95 1.04
N VAL A 79 -17.19 19.57 0.82
CA VAL A 79 -15.94 18.85 0.51
C VAL A 79 -15.41 18.22 1.79
N CYS A 80 -15.46 18.96 2.90
CA CYS A 80 -15.11 18.46 4.23
C CYS A 80 -16.02 17.28 4.64
N GLN A 81 -17.33 17.37 4.35
CA GLN A 81 -18.28 16.26 4.56
C GLN A 81 -17.90 14.99 3.83
N ARG A 82 -17.63 15.11 2.52
CA ARG A 82 -17.21 13.96 1.71
C ARG A 82 -15.90 13.35 2.19
N ALA A 83 -14.94 14.19 2.60
CA ALA A 83 -13.66 13.71 3.11
C ALA A 83 -13.81 12.89 4.40
N VAL A 84 -14.61 13.37 5.36
CA VAL A 84 -14.87 12.63 6.61
C VAL A 84 -15.67 11.36 6.35
N GLN A 85 -16.66 11.40 5.46
CA GLN A 85 -17.41 10.20 5.08
C GLN A 85 -16.48 9.15 4.45
N ALA A 86 -15.58 9.57 3.56
CA ALA A 86 -14.58 8.68 2.97
C ALA A 86 -13.69 8.02 4.04
N VAL A 87 -13.29 8.74 5.08
CA VAL A 87 -12.55 8.19 6.22
C VAL A 87 -13.36 7.14 6.99
N VAL A 88 -14.64 7.42 7.28
CA VAL A 88 -15.52 6.48 7.98
C VAL A 88 -15.75 5.20 7.16
N ASP A 89 -16.03 5.34 5.88
CA ASP A 89 -16.25 4.21 4.97
C ASP A 89 -14.98 3.36 4.82
N SER A 90 -13.83 4.02 4.71
CA SER A 90 -12.53 3.34 4.62
C SER A 90 -12.19 2.62 5.90
N THR A 91 -12.47 3.24 7.05
CA THR A 91 -12.33 2.59 8.35
C THR A 91 -13.13 1.29 8.39
N ALA A 92 -14.43 1.32 8.03
CA ALA A 92 -15.26 0.12 7.98
C ALA A 92 -14.69 -0.97 7.04
N LYS A 93 -14.14 -0.59 5.89
CA LYS A 93 -13.46 -1.52 4.97
C LYS A 93 -12.22 -2.14 5.61
N PHE A 94 -11.38 -1.35 6.28
CA PHE A 94 -10.19 -1.86 6.97
C PHE A 94 -10.53 -2.79 8.13
N TRP A 95 -11.59 -2.50 8.89
CA TRP A 95 -12.08 -3.41 9.93
C TRP A 95 -12.53 -4.77 9.36
N ARG A 96 -13.24 -4.76 8.22
CA ARG A 96 -13.64 -6.00 7.52
C ARG A 96 -12.42 -6.77 7.01
N ALA A 97 -11.49 -6.10 6.35
CA ALA A 97 -10.24 -6.70 5.87
C ALA A 97 -9.45 -7.35 7.01
N ARG A 98 -9.32 -6.68 8.16
CA ARG A 98 -8.65 -7.27 9.34
C ARG A 98 -9.36 -8.53 9.83
N ARG A 99 -10.69 -8.51 9.95
CA ARG A 99 -11.46 -9.68 10.40
C ARG A 99 -11.28 -10.86 9.44
N TYR A 100 -11.32 -10.60 8.13
CA TYR A 100 -11.12 -11.63 7.12
C TYR A 100 -9.71 -12.22 7.17
N LEU A 101 -8.68 -11.37 7.22
CA LEU A 101 -7.29 -11.82 7.33
C LEU A 101 -7.03 -12.63 8.60
N TRP A 102 -7.59 -12.20 9.74
CA TRP A 102 -7.50 -12.95 10.99
C TRP A 102 -8.17 -14.32 10.88
N PHE A 103 -9.35 -14.38 10.27
CA PHE A 103 -10.07 -15.64 10.08
C PHE A 103 -9.31 -16.60 9.16
N CYS A 104 -8.80 -16.11 8.02
CA CYS A 104 -7.94 -16.89 7.13
C CYS A 104 -6.70 -17.40 7.87
N LYS A 105 -6.07 -16.55 8.70
CA LYS A 105 -4.89 -16.96 9.47
C LYS A 105 -5.19 -18.03 10.52
N LEU A 106 -6.33 -17.91 11.19
CA LEU A 106 -6.79 -18.91 12.15
C LEU A 106 -7.04 -20.25 11.47
N ILE A 107 -7.73 -20.26 10.33
CA ILE A 107 -7.95 -21.47 9.53
C ILE A 107 -6.61 -22.09 9.13
N GLU A 108 -5.68 -21.27 8.62
CA GLU A 108 -4.36 -21.73 8.20
C GLU A 108 -3.62 -22.43 9.35
N ASP A 109 -3.64 -21.82 10.54
CA ASP A 109 -2.92 -22.34 11.70
C ASP A 109 -3.60 -23.59 12.30
N GLN A 110 -4.94 -23.65 12.35
CA GLN A 110 -5.65 -24.81 12.92
C GLN A 110 -5.73 -25.99 11.97
N ILE A 111 -6.06 -25.76 10.70
CA ILE A 111 -6.30 -26.83 9.74
C ILE A 111 -5.00 -27.30 9.13
N PHE A 112 -4.16 -26.39 8.63
CA PHE A 112 -2.98 -26.80 7.89
C PHE A 112 -1.80 -27.04 8.83
N LYS A 113 -1.49 -26.12 9.75
CA LYS A 113 -0.24 -26.23 10.55
C LYS A 113 -0.26 -27.23 11.69
N ARG A 114 -1.41 -27.40 12.35
CA ARG A 114 -1.52 -28.28 13.52
C ARG A 114 -1.93 -29.71 13.17
N SER A 115 -2.53 -29.93 12.00
CA SER A 115 -2.91 -31.28 11.58
C SER A 115 -1.72 -32.03 10.99
N GLU A 116 -1.74 -33.36 11.12
CA GLU A 116 -0.74 -34.24 10.50
C GLU A 116 -0.77 -34.19 8.97
N TYR A 117 -1.83 -33.62 8.38
CA TYR A 117 -2.08 -33.51 6.94
C TYR A 117 -1.66 -32.15 6.35
N LEU A 118 -0.71 -31.47 6.98
CA LEU A 118 -0.12 -30.23 6.44
C LEU A 118 0.34 -30.44 4.98
N PRO A 119 0.01 -29.52 4.05
CA PRO A 119 0.62 -29.48 2.73
C PRO A 119 2.15 -29.43 2.88
N LYS A 120 2.82 -30.50 2.43
CA LYS A 120 4.28 -30.54 2.37
C LYS A 120 4.70 -29.83 1.09
N ASP A 121 5.45 -28.74 1.24
CA ASP A 121 6.09 -28.09 0.11
C ASP A 121 7.20 -29.02 -0.41
N TYR A 122 6.87 -29.83 -1.42
CA TYR A 122 7.86 -30.55 -2.21
C TYR A 122 8.46 -29.57 -3.21
N TRP A 123 9.28 -28.64 -2.72
CA TRP A 123 10.23 -27.97 -3.59
C TRP A 123 11.03 -29.08 -4.29
N HIS A 124 11.19 -28.99 -5.61
CA HIS A 124 12.16 -29.83 -6.28
C HIS A 124 13.52 -29.47 -5.68
N ASN A 125 13.98 -30.26 -4.71
CA ASN A 125 15.32 -30.17 -4.15
C ASN A 125 16.27 -30.11 -5.34
N GLU A 126 16.94 -28.97 -5.47
CA GLU A 126 17.98 -28.65 -6.45
C GLU A 126 17.96 -29.61 -7.63
N THR A 127 17.23 -29.25 -8.69
CA THR A 127 17.48 -29.85 -10.00
C THR A 127 18.97 -29.67 -10.23
N LYS A 128 19.77 -30.73 -10.01
CA LYS A 128 21.20 -30.71 -10.26
C LYS A 128 21.30 -30.29 -11.71
N SER A 129 21.62 -29.02 -11.94
CA SER A 129 21.82 -28.52 -13.29
C SER A 129 22.99 -29.33 -13.80
N LYS A 130 22.69 -30.39 -14.57
CA LYS A 130 23.73 -31.10 -15.29
C LYS A 130 24.37 -30.01 -16.13
N GLN A 131 25.60 -29.63 -15.79
CA GLN A 131 26.36 -28.72 -16.62
C GLN A 131 26.34 -29.31 -18.02
N PHE A 132 25.91 -28.53 -19.00
CA PHE A 132 25.90 -28.98 -20.38
C PHE A 132 27.33 -29.37 -20.75
N THR A 133 27.53 -30.63 -21.11
CA THR A 133 28.82 -31.13 -21.59
C THR A 133 29.16 -30.40 -22.89
N ASN A 134 30.38 -29.90 -23.02
CA ASN A 134 30.84 -29.27 -24.26
C ASN A 134 30.86 -30.29 -25.40
N CYS A 135 30.70 -29.82 -26.64
CA CYS A 135 30.67 -30.68 -27.84
C CYS A 135 31.93 -31.55 -28.01
N LEU A 136 33.03 -31.23 -27.33
CA LEU A 136 34.29 -31.99 -27.34
C LEU A 136 34.23 -33.28 -26.49
N ASP A 137 33.31 -33.36 -25.52
CA ASP A 137 33.20 -34.49 -24.58
C ASP A 137 32.22 -35.57 -25.09
N CYS A 138 31.56 -35.34 -26.23
CA CYS A 138 30.62 -36.30 -26.79
C CYS A 138 31.34 -37.32 -27.69
N VAL A 139 31.67 -38.49 -27.12
CA VAL A 139 32.29 -39.62 -27.83
C VAL A 139 31.44 -40.09 -29.01
N ASN A 140 30.10 -39.99 -28.93
CA ASN A 140 29.19 -40.39 -30.01
C ASN A 140 29.10 -39.38 -31.16
N CYS A 141 29.30 -38.08 -30.92
CA CYS A 141 29.25 -37.06 -31.97
C CYS A 141 30.62 -36.79 -32.61
N CYS A 142 31.72 -36.98 -31.86
CA CYS A 142 33.08 -36.63 -32.29
C CYS A 142 33.95 -37.80 -32.75
N GLY A 143 33.38 -38.99 -33.00
CA GLY A 143 34.12 -40.13 -33.59
C GLY A 143 34.76 -39.84 -34.97
N ILE A 144 34.44 -38.69 -35.58
CA ILE A 144 35.03 -38.19 -36.84
C ILE A 144 36.29 -37.32 -36.59
N LEU A 145 36.46 -36.72 -35.41
CA LEU A 145 37.59 -35.82 -35.13
C LEU A 145 38.84 -36.57 -34.65
N THR A 146 38.69 -37.76 -34.07
CA THR A 146 39.81 -38.60 -33.64
C THR A 146 40.49 -39.33 -34.80
N SER A 147 39.82 -39.54 -35.93
CA SER A 147 40.43 -40.15 -37.13
C SER A 147 41.27 -39.19 -37.97
N ARG A 148 41.11 -37.86 -37.81
CA ARG A 148 41.88 -36.85 -38.55
C ARG A 148 43.26 -36.50 -37.94
N LYS A 149 43.64 -37.13 -36.82
CA LYS A 149 44.93 -36.90 -36.14
C LYS A 149 45.89 -38.11 -36.22
N LYS A 150 45.75 -38.92 -37.27
CA LYS A 150 46.78 -39.85 -37.71
C LYS A 150 47.01 -39.59 -39.19
N ASP A 151 47.88 -38.62 -39.45
CA ASP A 151 48.96 -38.61 -40.45
C ASP A 151 49.60 -37.21 -40.46
#